data_AF-A0A1J4JMS3-F1
#
_entry.id   AF-A0A1J4JMS3-F1
#
_cell.length_a   1.000
_cell.length_b   1.000
_cell.length_c   1.000
_cell.angle_alpha   90.00
_cell.angle_beta   90.00
_cell.angle_gamma   90.00
#
_symmetry.space_group_name_H-M   'P 1'
#
loop_
_entity.id
_entity.type
_entity.pdbx_description
1 polymer ?
#
loop_
_entity_poly.entity_id
_entity_poly.type
_entity_poly.pdbx_seq_one_letter_code
_entity_poly.pdbx_strand_id
1 'polypeptide(L)'
;MEILGNTITALVENDTRSLLELANKINTDSEAFKTMVTAESSASLSKTFSDKEVIADKAVDVFLNSFIAMKKIGLDDGTIDNLIRAKLTNWSGEVHESVAKYPFEIHITAEIPKDEPYENYIEKFAKTCSDAKVKPIMLDLQSQSNEHVMNDATTSSKIFGTEKEAFHEVERICNCLESYNFHVIRKKIETAIWYEKAQSKDLENGNYFECHVGLLIPENNYTESMNKLSELCKKHSAHLSRNTMKRADSGNIVQMATIRTYESPNPEQVSHRKFFENHIEAFANDLTESGFEYEKLVYEFALYDTRNSHDKAWLDSSKAA
;
A
#
# COMPACT_ATOMS: atom_id res chain seq x y z
N MET A 1 8.28 23.12 12.44
CA MET A 1 6.99 23.04 11.72
C MET A 1 5.76 23.22 12.62
N GLU A 2 5.87 23.06 13.93
CA GLU A 2 4.72 23.12 14.86
C GLU A 2 3.91 24.44 14.80
N ILE A 3 4.59 25.59 14.68
CA ILE A 3 3.94 26.91 14.52
C ILE A 3 3.21 27.04 13.16
N LEU A 4 3.78 26.43 12.11
CA LEU A 4 3.18 26.37 10.78
C LEU A 4 1.95 25.46 10.78
N GLY A 5 2.00 24.29 11.43
CA GLY A 5 0.90 23.32 11.45
C GLY A 5 -0.40 23.87 12.06
N ASN A 6 -0.31 24.56 13.20
CA ASN A 6 -1.49 25.15 13.85
C ASN A 6 -2.11 26.29 13.04
N THR A 7 -1.27 27.16 12.47
CA THR A 7 -1.73 28.28 11.64
C THR A 7 -2.33 27.79 10.33
N ILE A 8 -1.70 26.80 9.69
CA ILE A 8 -2.19 26.22 8.44
C ILE A 8 -3.48 25.44 8.66
N THR A 9 -3.62 24.70 9.76
CA THR A 9 -4.88 24.00 10.07
C THR A 9 -6.04 24.99 10.18
N ALA A 10 -5.86 26.10 10.90
CA ALA A 10 -6.86 27.17 10.96
C ALA A 10 -7.14 27.81 9.58
N LEU A 11 -6.11 27.96 8.73
CA LEU A 11 -6.30 28.45 7.36
C LEU A 11 -7.11 27.48 6.50
N VAL A 12 -6.85 26.17 6.60
CA VAL A 12 -7.56 25.13 5.84
C VAL A 12 -9.04 25.08 6.21
N GLU A 13 -9.37 25.19 7.51
CA GLU A 13 -10.76 25.21 7.98
C GLU A 13 -11.56 26.39 7.42
N ASN A 14 -10.90 27.52 7.18
CA ASN A 14 -11.51 28.73 6.64
C ASN A 14 -11.36 28.87 5.11
N ASP A 15 -10.64 27.97 4.47
CA ASP A 15 -10.39 28.01 3.04
C ASP A 15 -11.58 27.42 2.27
N THR A 16 -12.32 28.27 1.56
CA THR A 16 -13.50 27.85 0.79
C THR A 16 -13.18 27.36 -0.62
N ARG A 17 -11.90 27.37 -1.03
CA ARG A 17 -11.50 26.99 -2.40
C ARG A 17 -11.63 25.47 -2.56
N SER A 18 -12.07 25.05 -3.75
CA SER A 18 -12.08 23.67 -4.20
C SER A 18 -10.67 23.18 -4.53
N LEU A 19 -10.48 21.86 -4.63
CA LEU A 19 -9.21 21.27 -5.06
C LEU A 19 -8.80 21.74 -6.47
N LEU A 20 -9.77 21.96 -7.37
CA LEU A 20 -9.50 22.47 -8.71
C LEU A 20 -9.01 23.91 -8.69
N GLU A 21 -9.62 24.77 -7.87
CA GLU A 21 -9.18 26.17 -7.70
C GLU A 21 -7.78 26.25 -7.08
N LEU A 22 -7.48 25.38 -6.10
CA LEU A 22 -6.14 25.27 -5.53
C LEU A 22 -5.12 24.79 -6.56
N ALA A 23 -5.44 23.77 -7.35
CA ALA A 23 -4.57 23.29 -8.42
C ALA A 23 -4.26 24.39 -9.45
N ASN A 24 -5.27 25.16 -9.86
CA ASN A 24 -5.09 26.30 -10.77
C ASN A 24 -4.22 27.41 -10.14
N LYS A 25 -4.38 27.67 -8.84
CA LYS A 25 -3.56 28.65 -8.11
C LYS A 25 -2.10 28.20 -8.02
N ILE A 26 -1.85 26.95 -7.65
CA ILE A 26 -0.52 26.33 -7.61
C ILE A 26 0.16 26.47 -8.96
N ASN A 27 -0.55 26.17 -10.06
CA ASN A 27 0.00 26.29 -11.41
C ASN A 27 0.37 27.74 -11.77
N THR A 28 -0.51 28.69 -11.43
CA THR A 28 -0.29 30.12 -11.69
C THR A 28 0.92 30.65 -10.92
N ASP A 29 1.04 30.31 -9.63
CA ASP A 29 2.17 30.72 -8.80
C ASP A 29 3.47 30.06 -9.24
N SER A 30 3.40 28.82 -9.72
CA SER A 30 4.57 28.09 -10.27
C SER A 30 5.11 28.75 -11.54
N GLU A 31 4.24 29.16 -12.46
CA GLU A 31 4.65 29.90 -13.67
C GLU A 31 5.22 31.29 -13.34
N ALA A 32 4.64 31.98 -12.33
CA ALA A 32 5.18 33.25 -11.84
C ALA A 32 6.58 33.06 -11.23
N PHE A 33 6.74 32.08 -10.34
CA PHE A 33 8.03 31.72 -9.74
C PHE A 33 9.08 31.40 -10.81
N LYS A 34 8.72 30.56 -11.79
CA LYS A 34 9.59 30.22 -12.92
C LYS A 34 10.00 31.46 -13.73
N THR A 35 9.05 32.35 -14.02
CA THR A 35 9.33 33.61 -14.73
C THR A 35 10.31 34.47 -13.96
N MET A 36 10.14 34.60 -12.64
CA MET A 36 11.02 35.39 -11.77
C MET A 36 12.44 34.82 -11.72
N VAL A 37 12.57 33.50 -11.53
CA VAL A 37 13.88 32.82 -11.46
C VAL A 37 14.59 32.82 -12.82
N THR A 38 13.86 32.76 -13.92
CA THR A 38 14.47 32.78 -15.28
C THR A 38 14.81 34.18 -15.77
N ALA A 39 14.12 35.21 -15.27
CA ALA A 39 14.40 36.60 -15.60
C ALA A 39 15.75 37.12 -15.03
N GLU A 40 16.36 36.40 -14.06
CA GLU A 40 17.77 36.64 -13.65
C GLU A 40 18.79 36.37 -14.78
N SER A 41 18.39 35.75 -15.90
CA SER A 41 19.25 35.63 -17.10
C SER A 41 19.26 36.88 -18.00
N SER A 42 18.43 37.89 -17.72
CA SER A 42 18.35 39.12 -18.52
C SER A 42 18.23 40.37 -17.65
N ALA A 43 19.38 40.92 -17.23
CA ALA A 43 19.76 42.32 -16.95
C ALA A 43 18.74 43.44 -16.60
N SER A 44 17.44 43.22 -16.35
CA SER A 44 16.43 44.29 -16.28
C SER A 44 15.49 44.26 -15.09
N LEU A 45 15.72 43.42 -14.07
CA LEU A 45 14.98 43.50 -12.82
C LEU A 45 15.90 44.07 -11.74
N SER A 46 15.78 45.37 -11.50
CA SER A 46 16.22 45.94 -10.23
C SER A 46 15.26 47.05 -9.83
N LYS A 47 15.07 47.15 -8.50
CA LYS A 47 14.46 48.25 -7.71
C LYS A 47 13.07 47.95 -7.16
N THR A 48 12.95 47.00 -6.22
CA THR A 48 12.37 47.15 -4.86
C THR A 48 12.07 45.76 -4.27
N PHE A 49 12.40 45.55 -2.98
CA PHE A 49 12.71 44.25 -2.35
C PHE A 49 13.92 43.58 -3.00
N SER A 50 14.74 42.84 -2.23
CA SER A 50 15.78 42.06 -2.89
C SER A 50 15.07 41.04 -3.78
N ASP A 51 15.45 40.88 -5.05
CA ASP A 51 14.74 39.98 -5.99
C ASP A 51 14.51 38.57 -5.38
N LYS A 52 15.40 38.18 -4.46
CA LYS A 52 15.33 36.99 -3.60
C LYS A 52 14.10 36.91 -2.68
N GLU A 53 13.67 38.00 -2.06
CA GLU A 53 12.49 38.04 -1.18
C GLU A 53 11.20 37.81 -1.97
N VAL A 54 11.09 38.43 -3.15
CA VAL A 54 9.93 38.25 -4.04
C VAL A 54 9.88 36.83 -4.61
N ILE A 55 11.03 36.28 -4.99
CA ILE A 55 11.15 34.88 -5.43
C ILE A 55 10.79 33.93 -4.29
N ALA A 56 11.30 34.17 -3.08
CA ALA A 56 11.02 33.35 -1.90
C ALA A 56 9.55 33.40 -1.51
N ASP A 57 8.92 34.58 -1.52
CA ASP A 57 7.49 34.76 -1.26
C ASP A 57 6.65 33.92 -2.24
N LYS A 58 6.99 33.95 -3.53
CA LYS A 58 6.29 33.14 -4.53
C LYS A 58 6.50 31.64 -4.35
N ALA A 59 7.70 31.21 -3.96
CA ALA A 59 7.95 29.81 -3.62
C ALA A 59 7.13 29.36 -2.40
N VAL A 60 7.00 30.22 -1.39
CA VAL A 60 6.17 29.97 -0.21
C VAL A 60 4.69 29.88 -0.58
N ASP A 61 4.19 30.72 -1.49
CA ASP A 61 2.81 30.63 -2.02
C ASP A 61 2.53 29.25 -2.65
N VAL A 62 3.44 28.76 -3.50
CA VAL A 62 3.32 27.43 -4.12
C VAL A 62 3.26 26.35 -3.05
N PHE A 63 4.17 26.43 -2.07
CA PHE A 63 4.23 25.46 -0.97
C PHE A 63 2.95 25.47 -0.12
N LEU A 64 2.47 26.65 0.30
CA LEU A 64 1.29 26.78 1.15
C LEU A 64 0.02 26.29 0.45
N ASN A 65 -0.19 26.65 -0.82
CA ASN A 65 -1.38 26.17 -1.56
C ASN A 65 -1.32 24.65 -1.78
N SER A 66 -0.13 24.10 -2.02
CA SER A 66 0.06 22.64 -2.10
C SER A 66 -0.24 21.95 -0.77
N PHE A 67 0.19 22.53 0.35
CA PHE A 67 -0.09 22.02 1.69
C PHE A 67 -1.59 22.04 2.01
N ILE A 68 -2.29 23.14 1.69
CA ILE A 68 -3.74 23.25 1.87
C ILE A 68 -4.48 22.18 1.04
N ALA A 69 -4.05 21.95 -0.20
CA ALA A 69 -4.62 20.91 -1.05
C ALA A 69 -4.43 19.51 -0.44
N MET A 70 -3.24 19.20 0.10
CA MET A 70 -2.97 17.95 0.80
C MET A 70 -3.85 17.75 2.04
N LYS A 71 -4.07 18.80 2.82
CA LYS A 71 -4.99 18.74 3.98
C LYS A 71 -6.44 18.51 3.55
N LYS A 72 -6.89 19.14 2.46
CA LYS A 72 -8.26 18.97 1.93
C LYS A 72 -8.55 17.57 1.36
N ILE A 73 -7.52 16.84 0.91
CA ILE A 73 -7.67 15.42 0.54
C ILE A 73 -7.57 14.48 1.75
N GLY A 74 -7.49 15.01 2.97
CA GLY A 74 -7.56 14.25 4.22
C GLY A 74 -6.22 13.79 4.79
N LEU A 75 -5.09 14.32 4.31
CA LEU A 75 -3.78 14.02 4.92
C LEU A 75 -3.61 14.84 6.19
N ASP A 76 -3.14 14.21 7.27
CA ASP A 76 -2.71 14.92 8.48
C ASP A 76 -1.27 15.46 8.36
N ASP A 77 -0.85 16.29 9.32
CA ASP A 77 0.47 16.94 9.30
C ASP A 77 1.63 15.93 9.33
N GLY A 78 1.46 14.81 10.05
CA GLY A 78 2.45 13.74 10.09
C GLY A 78 2.55 13.02 8.74
N THR A 79 1.41 12.73 8.12
CA THR A 79 1.38 12.14 6.78
C THR A 79 2.05 13.04 5.74
N ILE A 80 1.84 14.36 5.79
CA ILE A 80 2.50 15.32 4.90
C ILE A 80 4.01 15.40 5.17
N ASP A 81 4.44 15.48 6.43
CA ASP A 81 5.86 15.47 6.80
C ASP A 81 6.55 14.20 6.27
N ASN A 82 5.88 13.05 6.38
CA ASN A 82 6.39 11.78 5.85
C ASN A 82 6.55 11.79 4.32
N LEU A 83 5.58 12.34 3.58
CA LEU A 83 5.68 12.47 2.13
C LEU A 83 6.87 13.36 1.73
N ILE A 84 7.07 14.47 2.46
CA ILE A 84 8.21 15.37 2.25
C ILE A 84 9.53 14.64 2.52
N ARG A 85 9.67 13.96 3.67
CA ARG A 85 10.87 13.18 4.01
C ARG A 85 11.15 12.09 2.99
N ALA A 86 10.14 11.34 2.58
CA ALA A 86 10.30 10.30 1.56
C ALA A 86 10.80 10.89 0.23
N LYS A 87 10.32 12.06 -0.19
CA LYS A 87 10.85 12.77 -1.37
C LYS A 87 12.28 13.26 -1.17
N LEU A 88 12.61 13.79 0.01
CA LEU A 88 13.96 14.23 0.35
C LEU A 88 14.96 13.06 0.36
N THR A 89 14.58 11.90 0.90
CA THR A 89 15.40 10.68 0.85
C THR A 89 15.59 10.20 -0.59
N ASN A 90 14.54 10.24 -1.43
CA ASN A 90 14.68 9.94 -2.85
C ASN A 90 15.65 10.89 -3.58
N TRP A 91 15.70 12.17 -3.19
CA TRP A 91 16.55 13.17 -3.83
C TRP A 91 17.99 13.18 -3.31
N SER A 92 18.18 13.03 -2.01
CA SER A 92 19.48 13.12 -1.35
C SER A 92 20.20 11.77 -1.26
N GLY A 93 19.45 10.67 -1.26
CA GLY A 93 19.95 9.34 -0.91
C GLY A 93 20.21 9.15 0.59
N GLU A 94 19.95 10.17 1.42
CA GLU A 94 20.11 10.10 2.87
C GLU A 94 18.78 9.81 3.56
N VAL A 95 18.83 8.87 4.49
CA VAL A 95 17.67 8.45 5.29
C VAL A 95 17.52 9.43 6.46
N HIS A 96 16.34 10.02 6.60
CA HIS A 96 16.05 10.96 7.68
C HIS A 96 15.23 10.26 8.78
N GLU A 97 15.91 9.82 9.86
CA GLU A 97 15.28 9.15 11.02
C GLU A 97 14.08 9.94 11.55
N SER A 98 13.03 9.21 11.94
CA SER A 98 11.81 9.82 12.46
C SER A 98 11.21 9.05 13.64
N VAL A 99 10.51 9.79 14.50
CA VAL A 99 9.54 9.25 15.47
C VAL A 99 8.19 8.94 14.77
N ALA A 100 8.21 8.78 13.44
CA ALA A 100 7.02 8.92 12.61
C ALA A 100 6.04 7.78 12.76
N LYS A 101 4.78 8.16 12.56
CA LYS A 101 3.68 7.23 12.42
C LYS A 101 3.46 6.93 10.94
N TYR A 102 3.24 5.66 10.63
CA TYR A 102 2.98 5.15 9.28
C TYR A 102 1.67 4.36 9.29
N PRO A 103 1.01 4.23 8.12
CA PRO A 103 -0.06 3.26 7.98
C PRO A 103 0.55 1.85 8.03
N PHE A 104 0.09 1.04 8.96
CA PHE A 104 0.41 -0.38 9.04
C PHE A 104 -0.86 -1.18 8.79
N GLU A 105 -0.74 -2.24 8.00
CA GLU A 105 -1.73 -3.30 7.91
C GLU A 105 -1.20 -4.55 8.60
N ILE A 106 -2.04 -5.19 9.41
CA ILE A 106 -1.67 -6.34 10.23
C ILE A 106 -2.56 -7.50 9.85
N HIS A 107 -1.92 -8.63 9.54
CA HIS A 107 -2.57 -9.89 9.20
C HIS A 107 -2.11 -11.00 10.16
N ILE A 108 -3.07 -11.60 10.86
CA ILE A 108 -2.83 -12.75 11.73
C ILE A 108 -3.59 -13.94 11.16
N THR A 109 -2.87 -14.98 10.75
CA THR A 109 -3.46 -16.21 10.22
C THR A 109 -3.56 -17.27 11.30
N ALA A 110 -4.74 -17.86 11.45
CA ALA A 110 -5.01 -18.98 12.33
C ALA A 110 -5.14 -20.29 11.53
N GLU A 111 -4.63 -21.39 12.09
CA GLU A 111 -4.76 -22.72 11.50
C GLU A 111 -6.23 -23.17 11.50
N ILE A 112 -6.69 -23.66 10.35
CA ILE A 112 -8.00 -24.29 10.22
C ILE A 112 -7.85 -25.78 10.57
N PRO A 113 -8.45 -26.27 11.68
CA PRO A 113 -8.34 -27.66 12.09
C PRO A 113 -8.98 -28.59 11.04
N LYS A 114 -8.40 -29.78 10.84
CA LYS A 114 -8.92 -30.77 9.88
C LYS A 114 -10.15 -31.51 10.39
N ASP A 115 -10.34 -31.51 11.71
CA ASP A 115 -11.35 -32.26 12.45
C ASP A 115 -12.56 -31.41 12.86
N GLU A 116 -12.53 -30.10 12.62
CA GLU A 116 -13.65 -29.20 12.85
C GLU A 116 -14.41 -28.90 11.54
N PRO A 117 -15.74 -28.94 11.53
CA PRO A 117 -16.52 -28.51 10.37
C PRO A 117 -16.19 -27.07 9.98
N TYR A 118 -15.89 -26.85 8.70
CA TYR A 118 -15.39 -25.58 8.17
C TYR A 118 -16.34 -24.41 8.47
N GLU A 119 -17.65 -24.62 8.34
CA GLU A 119 -18.67 -23.61 8.61
C GLU A 119 -18.67 -23.17 10.08
N ASN A 120 -18.58 -24.13 11.01
CA ASN A 120 -18.52 -23.85 12.44
C ASN A 120 -17.25 -23.06 12.79
N TYR A 121 -16.13 -23.45 12.19
CA TYR A 121 -14.86 -22.75 12.38
C TYR A 121 -14.94 -21.30 11.89
N ILE A 122 -15.49 -21.06 10.69
CA ILE A 122 -15.66 -19.70 10.15
C ILE A 122 -16.54 -18.84 11.07
N GLU A 123 -17.68 -19.35 11.52
CA GLU A 123 -18.58 -18.60 12.40
C GLU A 123 -17.88 -18.22 13.70
N LYS A 124 -17.17 -19.17 14.32
CA LYS A 124 -16.37 -18.94 15.52
C LYS A 124 -15.27 -17.91 15.28
N PHE A 125 -14.56 -18.02 14.14
CA PHE A 125 -13.47 -17.12 13.77
C PHE A 125 -13.98 -15.69 13.54
N ALA A 126 -15.06 -15.53 12.78
CA ALA A 126 -15.67 -14.24 12.50
C ALA A 126 -16.16 -13.54 13.78
N LYS A 127 -16.80 -14.30 14.68
CA LYS A 127 -17.22 -13.78 15.99
C LYS A 127 -16.02 -13.31 16.82
N THR A 128 -14.96 -14.12 16.86
CA THR A 128 -13.73 -13.78 17.60
C THR A 128 -13.03 -12.56 17.01
N CYS A 129 -13.00 -12.42 15.68
CA CYS A 129 -12.50 -11.22 15.02
C CYS A 129 -13.30 -9.97 15.41
N SER A 130 -14.63 -10.10 15.55
CA SER A 130 -15.48 -9.02 16.03
C SER A 130 -15.13 -8.60 17.46
N ASP A 131 -14.94 -9.57 18.36
CA ASP A 131 -14.51 -9.31 19.74
C ASP A 131 -13.12 -8.66 19.78
N ALA A 132 -12.21 -9.08 18.89
CA ALA A 132 -10.89 -8.50 18.71
C ALA A 132 -10.89 -7.14 17.99
N LYS A 133 -12.04 -6.69 17.48
CA LYS A 133 -12.22 -5.47 16.66
C LYS A 133 -11.37 -5.44 15.39
N VAL A 134 -11.24 -6.60 14.74
CA VAL A 134 -10.55 -6.75 13.45
C VAL A 134 -11.46 -7.38 12.41
N LYS A 135 -11.11 -7.23 11.13
CA LYS A 135 -11.91 -7.80 10.04
C LYS A 135 -11.50 -9.26 9.81
N PRO A 136 -12.44 -10.23 9.77
CA PRO A 136 -12.14 -11.58 9.30
C PRO A 136 -12.01 -11.61 7.77
N ILE A 137 -11.07 -12.41 7.28
CA ILE A 137 -10.84 -12.71 5.87
C ILE A 137 -10.66 -14.22 5.74
N MET A 138 -11.47 -14.84 4.87
CA MET A 138 -11.31 -16.24 4.50
C MET A 138 -10.80 -16.31 3.07
N LEU A 139 -9.51 -16.64 2.91
CA LEU A 139 -8.87 -16.74 1.61
C LEU A 139 -8.97 -18.15 1.08
N ASP A 140 -9.45 -18.28 -0.14
CA ASP A 140 -9.31 -19.45 -1.01
C ASP A 140 -8.07 -19.21 -1.87
N LEU A 141 -6.96 -19.85 -1.49
CA LEU A 141 -5.67 -19.74 -2.18
C LEU A 141 -5.64 -20.71 -3.35
N GLN A 142 -5.30 -20.18 -4.53
CA GLN A 142 -5.39 -20.91 -5.79
C GLN A 142 -4.02 -21.00 -6.45
N SER A 143 -3.74 -22.11 -7.12
CA SER A 143 -2.57 -22.26 -7.96
C SER A 143 -2.62 -21.27 -9.11
N GLN A 144 -1.49 -21.08 -9.79
CA GLN A 144 -1.48 -20.30 -11.03
C GLN A 144 -2.38 -20.87 -12.12
N SER A 145 -2.75 -22.15 -12.04
CA SER A 145 -3.72 -22.80 -12.93
C SER A 145 -5.18 -22.68 -12.42
N ASN A 146 -5.45 -21.79 -11.45
CA ASN A 146 -6.76 -21.55 -10.87
C ASN A 146 -7.37 -22.78 -10.16
N GLU A 147 -6.53 -23.69 -9.67
CA GLU A 147 -6.97 -24.83 -8.86
C GLU A 147 -6.91 -24.47 -7.37
N HIS A 148 -7.89 -24.91 -6.59
CA HIS A 148 -7.86 -24.73 -5.13
C HIS A 148 -6.63 -25.42 -4.52
N VAL A 149 -5.89 -24.70 -3.68
CA VAL A 149 -4.71 -25.22 -2.97
C VAL A 149 -5.01 -25.39 -1.49
N MET A 150 -5.46 -24.31 -0.83
CA MET A 150 -5.79 -24.32 0.58
C MET A 150 -6.68 -23.13 0.96
N ASN A 151 -7.27 -23.20 2.15
CA ASN A 151 -7.97 -22.07 2.75
C ASN A 151 -7.15 -21.48 3.90
N ASP A 152 -7.13 -20.15 3.99
CA ASP A 152 -6.53 -19.41 5.09
C ASP A 152 -7.59 -18.59 5.83
N ALA A 153 -7.61 -18.71 7.15
CA ALA A 153 -8.38 -17.85 8.03
C ALA A 153 -7.45 -16.76 8.57
N THR A 154 -7.59 -15.55 8.05
CA THR A 154 -6.70 -14.43 8.39
C THR A 154 -7.48 -13.21 8.86
N THR A 155 -6.89 -12.42 9.75
CA THR A 155 -7.43 -11.13 10.15
C THR A 155 -6.91 -10.02 9.21
N SER A 156 -7.59 -8.90 9.18
CA SER A 156 -7.04 -7.63 8.67
C SER A 156 -7.41 -6.51 9.63
N SER A 157 -6.40 -5.72 10.00
CA SER A 157 -6.55 -4.51 10.79
C SER A 157 -5.56 -3.46 10.32
N LYS A 158 -5.97 -2.20 10.30
CA LYS A 158 -5.12 -1.08 9.93
C LYS A 158 -4.93 -0.17 11.12
N ILE A 159 -3.70 0.26 11.35
CA ILE A 159 -3.37 1.27 12.36
C ILE A 159 -2.52 2.36 11.73
N PHE A 160 -2.61 3.57 12.29
CA PHE A 160 -1.67 4.65 11.98
C PHE A 160 -0.86 4.93 13.23
N GLY A 161 0.39 4.46 13.24
CA GLY A 161 1.18 4.37 14.47
C GLY A 161 2.65 4.19 14.19
N THR A 162 3.43 4.01 15.24
CA THR A 162 4.85 3.61 15.18
C THR A 162 4.97 2.12 14.96
N GLU A 163 6.16 1.66 14.54
CA GLU A 163 6.46 0.22 14.44
C GLU A 163 6.19 -0.52 15.76
N LYS A 164 6.53 0.08 16.90
CA LYS A 164 6.26 -0.49 18.22
C LYS A 164 4.76 -0.66 18.50
N GLU A 165 3.95 0.34 18.12
CA GLU A 165 2.49 0.25 18.23
C GLU A 165 1.92 -0.85 17.32
N ALA A 166 2.51 -1.07 16.13
CA ALA A 166 2.13 -2.19 15.24
C ALA A 166 2.42 -3.55 15.85
N PHE A 167 3.60 -3.74 16.47
CA PHE A 167 3.91 -4.97 17.19
C PHE A 167 3.02 -5.19 18.41
N HIS A 168 2.68 -4.13 19.16
CA HIS A 168 1.72 -4.26 20.26
C HIS A 168 0.33 -4.67 19.76
N GLU A 169 -0.10 -4.18 18.60
CA GLU A 169 -1.38 -4.53 18.01
C GLU A 169 -1.39 -5.99 17.52
N VAL A 170 -0.29 -6.47 16.92
CA VAL A 170 -0.09 -7.91 16.64
C VAL A 170 -0.31 -8.75 17.89
N GLU A 171 0.38 -8.42 18.98
CA GLU A 171 0.27 -9.17 20.23
C GLU A 171 -1.14 -9.09 20.84
N ARG A 172 -1.81 -7.93 20.76
CA ARG A 172 -3.20 -7.79 21.21
C ARG A 172 -4.14 -8.73 20.45
N ILE A 173 -4.00 -8.81 19.12
CA ILE A 173 -4.83 -9.66 18.26
C ILE A 173 -4.53 -11.13 18.53
N CYS A 174 -3.25 -11.52 18.61
CA CYS A 174 -2.85 -12.89 18.92
C CYS A 174 -3.39 -13.36 20.27
N ASN A 175 -3.21 -12.57 21.34
CA ASN A 175 -3.72 -12.90 22.67
C ASN A 175 -5.25 -13.08 22.66
N CYS A 176 -5.97 -12.26 21.89
CA CYS A 176 -7.41 -12.42 21.74
C CYS A 176 -7.75 -13.73 21.05
N LEU A 177 -7.19 -14.01 19.87
CA LEU A 177 -7.41 -15.27 19.14
C LEU A 177 -7.07 -16.51 19.99
N GLU A 178 -5.92 -16.50 20.65
CA GLU A 178 -5.47 -17.60 21.51
C GLU A 178 -6.39 -17.82 22.72
N SER A 179 -6.97 -16.76 23.30
CA SER A 179 -7.96 -16.88 24.38
C SER A 179 -9.25 -17.59 23.97
N TYR A 180 -9.53 -17.67 22.66
CA TYR A 180 -10.63 -18.42 22.07
C TYR A 180 -10.18 -19.77 21.44
N ASN A 181 -8.98 -20.23 21.79
CA ASN A 181 -8.35 -21.47 21.33
C ASN A 181 -8.09 -21.52 19.82
N PHE A 182 -7.79 -20.38 19.17
CA PHE A 182 -7.23 -20.39 17.82
C PHE A 182 -5.72 -20.61 17.87
N HIS A 183 -5.19 -21.45 16.98
CA HIS A 183 -3.75 -21.62 16.82
C HIS A 183 -3.21 -20.63 15.79
N VAL A 184 -2.53 -19.58 16.25
CA VAL A 184 -1.90 -18.59 15.36
C VAL A 184 -0.67 -19.18 14.69
N ILE A 185 -0.64 -19.15 13.35
CA ILE A 185 0.43 -19.76 12.54
C ILE A 185 1.24 -18.76 11.71
N ARG A 186 0.75 -17.53 11.53
CA ARG A 186 1.46 -16.45 10.83
C ARG A 186 1.09 -15.11 11.44
N LYS A 187 2.10 -14.27 11.68
CA LYS A 187 1.96 -12.86 12.06
C LYS A 187 2.63 -12.04 10.97
N LYS A 188 1.91 -11.10 10.36
CA LYS A 188 2.42 -10.25 9.30
C LYS A 188 2.12 -8.78 9.58
N ILE A 189 3.12 -7.93 9.39
CA ILE A 189 3.01 -6.47 9.42
C ILE A 189 3.45 -5.94 8.07
N GLU A 190 2.55 -5.24 7.41
CA GLU A 190 2.77 -4.56 6.15
C GLU A 190 2.64 -3.06 6.33
N THR A 191 3.34 -2.31 5.49
CA THR A 191 3.27 -0.87 5.49
C THR A 191 3.46 -0.32 4.09
N ALA A 192 3.35 0.99 4.01
CA ALA A 192 3.74 1.81 2.91
C ALA A 192 5.08 1.45 2.24
N ILE A 193 5.14 1.36 0.91
CA ILE A 193 6.42 1.27 0.17
C ILE A 193 7.30 2.53 0.29
N TRP A 194 6.78 3.62 0.85
CA TRP A 194 7.47 4.88 1.17
C TRP A 194 7.91 4.94 2.63
N TYR A 195 7.74 3.84 3.37
CA TYR A 195 8.34 3.65 4.69
C TYR A 195 9.87 3.69 4.60
N GLU A 196 10.49 4.18 5.67
CA GLU A 196 11.93 4.47 5.74
C GLU A 196 12.78 3.22 5.45
N LYS A 197 12.50 2.10 6.13
CA LYS A 197 13.24 0.83 5.90
C LYS A 197 13.00 0.27 4.49
N ALA A 198 11.87 0.59 3.86
CA ALA A 198 11.58 0.19 2.49
C ALA A 198 12.42 0.95 1.45
N GLN A 199 13.12 2.03 1.85
CA GLN A 199 14.09 2.73 0.99
C GLN A 199 15.52 2.20 1.13
N SER A 200 15.77 1.29 2.07
CA SER A 200 17.10 0.70 2.27
C SER A 200 17.47 -0.20 1.08
N LYS A 201 18.75 -0.14 0.66
CA LYS A 201 19.31 -1.09 -0.32
C LYS A 201 19.51 -2.48 0.28
N ASP A 202 19.78 -2.51 1.58
CA ASP A 202 20.00 -3.72 2.36
C ASP A 202 18.76 -3.93 3.22
N LEU A 203 17.82 -4.73 2.71
CA LEU A 203 16.65 -5.13 3.47
C LEU A 203 17.03 -6.21 4.50
N GLU A 204 16.39 -6.17 5.67
CA GLU A 204 16.50 -7.24 6.66
C GLU A 204 15.92 -8.54 6.11
N ASN A 205 16.43 -9.68 6.60
CA ASN A 205 15.98 -10.98 6.16
C ASN A 205 14.50 -11.19 6.52
N GLY A 206 13.67 -11.49 5.52
CA GLY A 206 12.21 -11.61 5.68
C GLY A 206 11.43 -10.38 5.23
N ASN A 207 12.09 -9.26 4.93
CA ASN A 207 11.46 -8.08 4.35
C ASN A 207 11.36 -8.20 2.83
N TYR A 208 10.25 -7.73 2.27
CA TYR A 208 9.99 -7.79 0.83
C TYR A 208 8.89 -6.83 0.42
N PHE A 209 8.76 -6.61 -0.89
CA PHE A 209 7.65 -5.83 -1.45
C PHE A 209 6.56 -6.76 -1.97
N GLU A 210 5.31 -6.34 -1.80
CA GLU A 210 4.12 -7.06 -2.21
C GLU A 210 3.16 -6.11 -2.92
N CYS A 211 2.52 -6.59 -3.99
CA CYS A 211 1.44 -5.85 -4.65
C CYS A 211 0.21 -6.74 -4.77
N HIS A 212 -0.92 -6.21 -4.32
CA HIS A 212 -2.23 -6.82 -4.53
C HIS A 212 -3.00 -6.10 -5.63
N VAL A 213 -3.58 -6.89 -6.53
CA VAL A 213 -4.44 -6.42 -7.63
C VAL A 213 -5.80 -7.09 -7.50
N GLY A 214 -6.85 -6.29 -7.26
CA GLY A 214 -8.23 -6.77 -7.23
C GLY A 214 -8.87 -6.70 -8.62
N LEU A 215 -9.00 -7.84 -9.29
CA LEU A 215 -9.55 -7.98 -10.63
C LEU A 215 -11.06 -8.22 -10.56
N LEU A 216 -11.80 -7.55 -11.44
CA LEU A 216 -13.24 -7.73 -11.57
C LEU A 216 -13.51 -8.75 -12.69
N ILE A 217 -13.93 -9.95 -12.31
CA ILE A 217 -14.18 -11.06 -13.24
C ILE A 217 -15.69 -11.25 -13.43
N PRO A 218 -16.23 -11.04 -14.64
CA PRO A 218 -17.65 -11.27 -14.91
C PRO A 218 -18.04 -12.75 -14.73
N GLU A 219 -19.12 -13.01 -13.98
CA GLU A 219 -19.59 -14.39 -13.73
C GLU A 219 -19.97 -15.11 -15.03
N ASN A 220 -20.53 -14.39 -15.99
CA ASN A 220 -20.97 -14.95 -17.28
C ASN A 220 -19.82 -15.40 -18.19
N ASN A 221 -18.58 -14.97 -17.92
CA ASN A 221 -17.40 -15.41 -18.67
C ASN A 221 -16.25 -15.89 -17.76
N TYR A 222 -16.59 -16.36 -16.55
CA TYR A 222 -15.60 -16.68 -15.52
C TYR A 222 -14.49 -17.63 -16.01
N THR A 223 -14.86 -18.76 -16.64
CA THR A 223 -13.88 -19.77 -17.06
C THR A 223 -12.89 -19.25 -18.10
N GLU A 224 -13.35 -18.53 -19.12
CA GLU A 224 -12.46 -17.99 -20.15
C GLU A 224 -11.54 -16.90 -19.58
N SER A 225 -12.10 -16.00 -18.77
CA SER A 225 -11.36 -14.95 -18.09
C SER A 225 -10.30 -15.52 -17.15
N MET A 226 -10.63 -16.54 -16.36
CA MET A 226 -9.66 -17.17 -15.46
C MET A 226 -8.55 -17.91 -16.20
N ASN A 227 -8.84 -18.54 -17.36
CA ASN A 227 -7.78 -19.16 -18.17
C ASN A 227 -6.78 -18.12 -18.70
N LYS A 228 -7.27 -16.99 -19.22
CA LYS A 228 -6.40 -15.89 -19.67
C LYS A 228 -5.61 -15.28 -18.51
N LEU A 229 -6.27 -15.07 -17.37
CA LEU A 229 -5.64 -14.51 -16.18
C LEU A 229 -4.55 -15.44 -15.63
N SER A 230 -4.80 -16.75 -15.58
CA SER A 230 -3.83 -17.77 -15.20
C SER A 230 -2.53 -17.64 -15.99
N GLU A 231 -2.61 -17.52 -17.32
CA GLU A 231 -1.42 -17.38 -18.16
C GLU A 231 -0.65 -16.07 -17.90
N LEU A 232 -1.35 -14.97 -17.66
CA LEU A 232 -0.72 -13.71 -17.25
C LEU A 232 -0.07 -13.82 -15.87
N CYS A 233 -0.74 -14.47 -14.91
CA CYS A 233 -0.20 -14.68 -13.58
C CYS A 233 1.07 -15.54 -13.61
N LYS A 234 1.11 -16.61 -14.43
CA LYS A 234 2.33 -17.40 -14.66
C LYS A 234 3.46 -16.54 -15.22
N LYS A 235 3.19 -15.75 -16.27
CA LYS A 235 4.17 -14.84 -16.89
C LYS A 235 4.81 -13.89 -15.87
N HIS A 236 4.02 -13.37 -14.93
CA HIS A 236 4.46 -12.36 -13.96
C HIS A 236 4.77 -12.89 -12.58
N SER A 237 4.75 -14.23 -12.38
CA SER A 237 4.87 -14.85 -11.06
C SER A 237 3.87 -14.28 -10.04
N ALA A 238 2.66 -13.97 -10.50
CA ALA A 238 1.56 -13.57 -9.63
C ALA A 238 0.79 -14.81 -9.15
N HIS A 239 0.24 -14.73 -7.95
CA HIS A 239 -0.55 -15.81 -7.36
C HIS A 239 -1.99 -15.40 -7.12
N LEU A 240 -2.88 -16.35 -7.37
CA LEU A 240 -4.32 -16.14 -7.35
C LEU A 240 -4.89 -16.45 -5.96
N SER A 241 -5.78 -15.59 -5.47
CA SER A 241 -6.56 -15.86 -4.28
C SER A 241 -7.92 -15.18 -4.34
N ARG A 242 -8.86 -15.67 -3.56
CA ARG A 242 -10.19 -15.09 -3.47
C ARG A 242 -10.65 -15.00 -2.02
N ASN A 243 -11.20 -13.85 -1.62
CA ASN A 243 -11.86 -13.75 -0.33
C ASN A 243 -13.28 -14.34 -0.44
N THR A 244 -13.49 -15.52 0.14
CA THR A 244 -14.76 -16.23 0.11
C THR A 244 -15.88 -15.54 0.89
N MET A 245 -15.54 -14.59 1.77
CA MET A 245 -16.52 -13.75 2.47
C MET A 245 -16.93 -12.49 1.69
N LYS A 246 -16.18 -12.08 0.65
CA LYS A 246 -16.51 -10.90 -0.18
C LYS A 246 -17.36 -11.38 -1.36
N ARG A 247 -18.56 -10.81 -1.51
CA ARG A 247 -19.34 -10.88 -2.76
C ARG A 247 -19.16 -9.57 -3.50
N ALA A 248 -18.91 -9.59 -4.80
CA ALA A 248 -19.00 -8.36 -5.58
C ALA A 248 -20.46 -8.09 -5.90
N ASP A 249 -20.85 -6.82 -5.83
CA ASP A 249 -22.12 -6.39 -6.39
C ASP A 249 -22.05 -6.48 -7.92
N SER A 250 -23.21 -6.52 -8.60
CA SER A 250 -23.32 -6.42 -10.06
C SER A 250 -22.78 -7.58 -10.92
N GLY A 251 -22.80 -8.82 -10.43
CA GLY A 251 -22.53 -10.02 -11.26
C GLY A 251 -21.05 -10.25 -11.62
N ASN A 252 -20.16 -9.61 -10.87
CA ASN A 252 -18.72 -9.81 -10.94
C ASN A 252 -18.23 -10.58 -9.71
N ILE A 253 -17.07 -11.22 -9.84
CA ILE A 253 -16.30 -11.83 -8.75
C ILE A 253 -15.01 -11.02 -8.60
N VAL A 254 -14.63 -10.71 -7.36
CA VAL A 254 -13.32 -10.09 -7.09
C VAL A 254 -12.28 -11.19 -6.95
N GLN A 255 -11.41 -11.31 -7.96
CA GLN A 255 -10.27 -12.20 -7.95
C GLN A 255 -9.01 -11.40 -7.59
N MET A 256 -8.25 -11.85 -6.60
CA MET A 256 -6.99 -11.20 -6.25
C MET A 256 -5.83 -11.86 -6.99
N ALA A 257 -4.95 -11.04 -7.55
CA ALA A 257 -3.62 -11.45 -8.01
C ALA A 257 -2.56 -10.74 -7.14
N THR A 258 -1.59 -11.50 -6.65
CA THR A 258 -0.57 -10.99 -5.72
C THR A 258 0.83 -11.31 -6.21
N ILE A 259 1.71 -10.31 -6.26
CA ILE A 259 3.12 -10.45 -6.65
C ILE A 259 4.00 -10.10 -5.46
N ARG A 260 5.04 -10.91 -5.19
CA ARG A 260 5.98 -10.70 -4.08
C ARG A 260 7.42 -10.77 -4.55
N THR A 261 8.28 -9.89 -4.02
CA THR A 261 9.67 -9.83 -4.48
C THR A 261 10.55 -10.95 -3.96
N TYR A 262 10.25 -11.56 -2.81
CA TYR A 262 11.07 -12.66 -2.26
C TYR A 262 11.10 -13.90 -3.16
N GLU A 263 10.21 -13.99 -4.12
CA GLU A 263 10.16 -15.08 -5.11
C GLU A 263 11.15 -14.88 -6.25
N SER A 264 11.74 -13.69 -6.36
CA SER A 264 12.76 -13.45 -7.37
C SER A 264 13.97 -14.37 -7.12
N PRO A 265 14.45 -15.09 -8.15
CA PRO A 265 15.68 -15.86 -8.06
C PRO A 265 16.92 -14.97 -7.91
N ASN A 266 16.79 -13.66 -8.12
CA ASN A 266 17.87 -12.69 -7.96
C ASN A 266 17.70 -11.93 -6.62
N PRO A 267 18.56 -12.17 -5.62
CA PRO A 267 18.51 -11.47 -4.34
C PRO A 267 18.57 -9.94 -4.46
N GLU A 268 19.26 -9.41 -5.46
CA GLU A 268 19.33 -7.96 -5.71
C GLU A 268 17.97 -7.37 -6.11
N GLN A 269 17.08 -8.17 -6.71
CA GLN A 269 15.74 -7.74 -7.07
C GLN A 269 14.78 -7.75 -5.88
N VAL A 270 15.06 -8.56 -4.84
CA VAL A 270 14.23 -8.67 -3.64
C VAL A 270 14.16 -7.33 -2.91
N SER A 271 15.30 -6.64 -2.80
CA SER A 271 15.46 -5.35 -2.11
C SER A 271 15.31 -4.13 -3.00
N HIS A 272 15.11 -4.29 -4.32
CA HIS A 272 15.12 -3.16 -5.24
C HIS A 272 13.70 -2.67 -5.57
N ARG A 273 13.21 -1.71 -4.80
CA ARG A 273 11.89 -1.08 -4.98
C ARG A 273 11.56 -0.73 -6.44
N LYS A 274 12.48 -0.09 -7.16
CA LYS A 274 12.21 0.34 -8.54
C LYS A 274 12.08 -0.85 -9.51
N PHE A 275 12.75 -1.96 -9.21
CA PHE A 275 12.60 -3.19 -10.01
C PHE A 275 11.19 -3.75 -9.79
N PHE A 276 10.77 -3.82 -8.54
CA PHE A 276 9.42 -4.23 -8.17
C PHE A 276 8.35 -3.35 -8.83
N GLU A 277 8.45 -2.02 -8.71
CA GLU A 277 7.50 -1.08 -9.34
C GLU A 277 7.40 -1.30 -10.85
N ASN A 278 8.53 -1.43 -11.55
CA ASN A 278 8.54 -1.69 -12.99
C ASN A 278 7.89 -3.05 -13.34
N HIS A 279 8.09 -4.08 -12.51
CA HIS A 279 7.47 -5.40 -12.70
C HIS A 279 5.95 -5.33 -12.55
N ILE A 280 5.45 -4.58 -11.55
CA ILE A 280 4.01 -4.37 -11.36
C ILE A 280 3.41 -3.54 -12.52
N GLU A 281 4.11 -2.50 -12.97
CA GLU A 281 3.68 -1.71 -14.14
C GLU A 281 3.58 -2.58 -15.39
N ALA A 282 4.53 -3.49 -15.63
CA ALA A 282 4.46 -4.44 -16.74
C ALA A 282 3.26 -5.39 -16.61
N PHE A 283 2.98 -5.91 -15.41
CA PHE A 283 1.81 -6.75 -15.16
C PHE A 283 0.49 -6.00 -15.39
N ALA A 284 0.38 -4.76 -14.89
CA ALA A 284 -0.80 -3.92 -15.06
C ALA A 284 -1.06 -3.55 -16.53
N ASN A 285 0.00 -3.31 -17.32
CA ASN A 285 -0.11 -3.07 -18.75
C ASN A 285 -0.65 -4.32 -19.47
N ASP A 286 -0.08 -5.50 -19.21
CA ASP A 286 -0.52 -6.75 -19.83
C ASP A 286 -1.99 -7.10 -19.46
N LEU A 287 -2.39 -6.84 -18.22
CA LEU A 287 -3.80 -6.98 -17.79
C LEU A 287 -4.71 -6.07 -18.61
N THR A 288 -4.33 -4.81 -18.77
CA THR A 288 -5.12 -3.81 -19.53
C THR A 288 -5.19 -4.17 -21.02
N GLU A 289 -4.08 -4.55 -21.63
CA GLU A 289 -4.02 -5.01 -23.02
C GLU A 289 -4.85 -6.28 -23.26
N SER A 290 -4.96 -7.13 -22.24
CA SER A 290 -5.80 -8.34 -22.26
C SER A 290 -7.27 -8.07 -21.91
N GLY A 291 -7.66 -6.82 -21.67
CA GLY A 291 -9.03 -6.39 -21.41
C GLY A 291 -9.54 -6.67 -19.99
N PHE A 292 -8.65 -6.85 -19.01
CA PHE A 292 -9.05 -6.96 -17.61
C PHE A 292 -9.30 -5.60 -16.97
N GLU A 293 -10.40 -5.50 -16.23
CA GLU A 293 -10.66 -4.39 -15.32
C GLU A 293 -10.18 -4.76 -13.91
N TYR A 294 -9.51 -3.83 -13.24
CA TYR A 294 -9.07 -3.98 -11.85
C TYR A 294 -9.31 -2.70 -11.04
N GLU A 295 -9.56 -2.85 -9.74
CA GLU A 295 -9.92 -1.74 -8.85
C GLU A 295 -8.75 -0.78 -8.63
N LYS A 296 -7.67 -1.30 -8.02
CA LYS A 296 -6.45 -0.55 -7.70
C LYS A 296 -5.28 -1.50 -7.50
N LEU A 297 -4.08 -0.99 -7.75
CA LEU A 297 -2.82 -1.61 -7.37
C LEU A 297 -2.49 -1.16 -5.93
N VAL A 298 -2.37 -2.11 -5.02
CA VAL A 298 -2.01 -1.84 -3.62
C VAL A 298 -0.58 -2.27 -3.40
N TYR A 299 0.32 -1.29 -3.34
CA TYR A 299 1.75 -1.53 -3.12
C TYR A 299 2.07 -1.46 -1.63
N GLU A 300 2.66 -2.54 -1.12
CA GLU A 300 2.97 -2.72 0.28
C GLU A 300 4.40 -3.25 0.47
N PHE A 301 4.93 -3.00 1.65
CA PHE A 301 6.22 -3.48 2.12
C PHE A 301 5.98 -4.33 3.36
N ALA A 302 6.30 -5.61 3.27
CA ALA A 302 6.26 -6.51 4.40
C ALA A 302 7.45 -6.23 5.32
N LEU A 303 7.15 -5.64 6.48
CA LEU A 303 8.13 -5.30 7.51
C LEU A 303 8.42 -6.49 8.43
N TYR A 304 7.42 -7.36 8.62
CA TYR A 304 7.53 -8.52 9.49
C TYR A 304 6.62 -9.61 8.97
N ASP A 305 7.15 -10.82 8.82
CA ASP A 305 6.36 -12.00 8.52
C ASP A 305 7.02 -13.22 9.19
N THR A 306 6.31 -13.87 10.10
CA THR A 306 6.86 -15.02 10.85
C THR A 306 6.96 -16.29 10.03
N ARG A 307 6.26 -16.38 8.89
CA ARG A 307 6.09 -17.65 8.19
C ARG A 307 5.86 -17.48 6.69
N ASN A 308 6.83 -16.92 5.98
CA ASN A 308 6.82 -16.91 4.50
C ASN A 308 6.78 -18.34 3.92
N SER A 309 7.25 -19.34 4.69
CA SER A 309 7.16 -20.75 4.30
C SER A 309 5.75 -21.32 4.37
N HIS A 310 4.77 -20.61 4.97
CA HIS A 310 3.35 -20.99 4.91
C HIS A 310 2.86 -20.99 3.46
N ASP A 311 3.37 -20.05 2.68
CA ASP A 311 3.09 -19.96 1.25
C ASP A 311 3.73 -21.12 0.47
N LYS A 312 4.59 -21.96 1.05
CA LYS A 312 5.28 -23.03 0.32
C LYS A 312 4.31 -23.95 -0.44
N ALA A 313 3.19 -24.36 0.16
CA ALA A 313 2.21 -25.19 -0.54
C ALA A 313 1.57 -24.45 -1.72
N TRP A 314 1.37 -23.13 -1.58
CA TRP A 314 0.84 -22.25 -2.62
C TRP A 314 1.87 -22.03 -3.74
N LEU A 315 3.12 -21.75 -3.39
CA LEU A 315 4.23 -21.51 -4.31
C LEU A 315 4.65 -22.77 -5.07
N ASP A 316 4.67 -23.92 -4.41
CA ASP A 316 5.06 -25.19 -5.04
C ASP A 316 3.97 -25.69 -6.01
N SER A 317 2.69 -25.37 -5.75
CA SER A 317 1.59 -25.66 -6.70
C SER A 317 1.76 -24.94 -8.05
N SER A 318 2.46 -23.81 -8.04
CA SER A 318 2.76 -22.99 -9.23
C SER A 318 3.96 -23.50 -10.02
N LYS A 319 4.77 -24.43 -9.47
CA LYS A 319 5.93 -25.04 -10.16
C LYS A 319 5.62 -26.40 -10.80
N ALA A 320 4.47 -26.99 -10.46
CA ALA A 320 4.07 -28.33 -10.89
C ALA A 320 3.15 -28.32 -12.14
N ALA A 321 2.90 -27.15 -12.74
CA ALA A 321 2.05 -26.96 -13.91
C ALA A 321 2.84 -26.50 -15.14
#